data_AF-A0A7Y9XEN3-F1
#
_entry.id   AF-A0A7Y9XEN3-F1
#
_cell.length_a   1.000
_cell.length_b   1.000
_cell.length_c   1.000
_cell.angle_alpha   90.00
_cell.angle_beta   90.00
_cell.angle_gamma   90.00
#
_symmetry.space_group_name_H-M   'P 1'
#
loop_
_entity.id
_entity.type
_entity.pdbx_description
1 polymer ?
#
loop_
_entity_poly.entity_id
_entity_poly.type
_entity_poly.pdbx_seq_one_letter_code
_entity_poly.pdbx_strand_id
1 'polypeptide(L)' 'MTMTKLSPEWKKSTFSHGNGGNCVEARRTTTGAAVRDTQNRHLGCLEATGAEWTALLEAVKDSTP' A
#
# COMPACT_ATOMS: atom_id res chain seq x y z
N MET A 1 14.61 7.88 22.32
CA MET A 1 13.55 7.97 21.30
C MET A 1 13.95 7.08 20.15
N THR A 2 13.41 5.86 20.09
CA THR A 2 13.74 4.88 19.06
C THR A 2 13.15 5.34 17.73
N MET A 3 14.01 5.72 16.78
CA MET A 3 13.60 5.90 15.39
C MET A 3 13.10 4.54 14.89
N THR A 4 11.79 4.40 14.78
CA THR A 4 11.17 3.21 14.18
C THR A 4 11.78 3.02 12.81
N LYS A 5 12.61 1.98 12.64
CA LYS A 5 13.18 1.57 11.36
C LYS A 5 12.02 1.49 10.37
N LEU A 6 11.96 2.41 9.41
CA LEU A 6 11.02 2.33 8.29
C LEU A 6 11.34 1.03 7.57
N SER A 7 10.58 -0.04 7.83
CA SER A 7 10.77 -1.32 7.15
C SER A 7 10.44 -1.08 5.67
N PRO A 8 11.43 -1.10 4.75
CA PRO A 8 11.21 -0.83 3.33
C PRO A 8 10.62 -2.04 2.60
N GLU A 9 10.33 -3.11 3.32
CA GLU A 9 9.87 -4.38 2.80
C GLU A 9 8.41 -4.32 2.38
N TRP A 10 8.10 -4.97 1.26
CA TRP A 10 6.75 -5.15 0.79
C TRP A 10 5.99 -6.10 1.71
N LYS A 11 4.84 -5.67 2.21
CA LYS A 11 3.92 -6.50 2.98
C LYS A 11 2.70 -6.85 2.12
N LYS A 12 2.51 -8.14 1.87
CA LYS A 12 1.32 -8.66 1.19
C LYS A 12 0.10 -8.53 2.10
N SER A 13 -1.04 -8.11 1.54
CA SER A 13 -2.31 -8.04 2.26
C SER A 13 -2.83 -9.43 2.63
N THR A 14 -3.37 -9.57 3.84
CA THR A 14 -4.06 -10.79 4.28
C THR A 14 -5.39 -11.01 3.57
N PHE A 15 -5.95 -9.96 2.96
CA PHE A 15 -7.15 -10.05 2.11
C PHE A 15 -6.85 -10.63 0.73
N SER A 16 -5.57 -10.82 0.40
CA SER A 16 -5.13 -11.46 -0.85
C SER A 16 -5.16 -13.00 -0.79
N HIS A 17 -6.16 -13.57 -0.10
CA HIS A 17 -6.43 -15.01 -0.04
C HIS A 17 -7.79 -15.30 -0.70
N GLY A 18 -7.82 -16.25 -1.64
CA GLY A 18 -9.04 -16.66 -2.34
C GLY A 18 -8.83 -16.85 -3.84
N ASN A 19 -9.71 -17.64 -4.47
CA ASN A 19 -9.73 -18.09 -5.87
C ASN A 19 -9.71 -16.96 -6.94
N GLY A 20 -8.64 -16.16 -6.99
CA GLY A 20 -8.34 -15.29 -8.13
C GLY A 20 -8.83 -13.83 -8.07
N GLY A 21 -8.65 -13.10 -6.94
CA GLY A 21 -9.08 -11.70 -6.91
C GLY A 21 -8.12 -10.75 -6.18
N ASN A 22 -7.41 -9.92 -6.94
CA ASN A 22 -6.73 -8.67 -6.55
C ASN A 22 -5.71 -8.79 -5.41
N CYS A 23 -4.57 -9.44 -5.69
CA CYS A 23 -3.48 -9.51 -4.72
C CYS A 23 -2.71 -8.19 -4.61
N VAL A 24 -2.60 -7.62 -3.41
CA VAL A 24 -1.93 -6.33 -3.20
C VAL A 24 -0.80 -6.43 -2.18
N GLU A 25 0.28 -5.70 -2.45
CA GLU A 25 1.42 -5.49 -1.56
C GLU A 25 1.56 -3.98 -1.30
N ALA A 26 1.90 -3.61 -0.07
CA ALA A 26 2.19 -2.22 0.30
C ALA A 26 3.48 -2.12 1.11
N ARG A 27 4.19 -1.00 0.99
CA ARG A 27 5.37 -0.66 1.81
C ARG A 27 5.32 0.80 2.24
N ARG A 28 6.04 1.11 3.31
CA ARG A 28 6.37 2.50 3.66
C ARG A 28 7.60 2.95 2.87
N THR A 29 7.63 4.21 2.47
CA THR A 29 8.80 4.87 1.89
C THR A 29 9.28 5.97 2.83
N THR A 30 10.37 6.66 2.49
CA THR A 30 10.86 7.81 3.26
C THR A 30 9.90 8.99 3.24
N THR A 31 9.08 9.11 2.18
CA THR A 31 8.20 10.26 1.94
C THR A 31 6.71 9.91 1.98
N GLY A 32 6.34 8.63 2.12
CA GLY A 32 4.96 8.17 2.18
C GLY A 32 4.82 6.65 2.06
N ALA A 33 4.08 6.20 1.05
CA ALA A 33 3.75 4.79 0.84
C ALA A 33 3.83 4.40 -0.64
N ALA A 34 4.03 3.12 -0.89
CA ALA A 34 3.89 2.55 -2.23
C ALA A 34 2.98 1.33 -2.19
N VAL A 35 2.12 1.18 -3.20
CA VAL A 35 1.18 0.07 -3.36
C VAL A 35 1.38 -0.56 -4.73
N ARG A 36 1.35 -1.89 -4.82
CA ARG A 36 1.46 -2.60 -6.09
C ARG A 36 0.58 -3.85 -6.13
N ASP A 37 0.34 -4.30 -7.35
CA ASP A 37 -0.20 -5.62 -7.64
C ASP A 37 0.88 -6.70 -7.38
N THR A 38 0.53 -7.70 -6.57
CA THR A 38 1.43 -8.82 -6.26
C THR A 38 1.67 -9.73 -7.46
N GLN A 39 0.67 -9.90 -8.33
CA GLN A 39 0.73 -10.76 -9.51
C GLN A 39 1.48 -10.06 -10.65
N ASN A 40 1.35 -8.74 -10.75
CA ASN A 40 1.91 -7.94 -11.83
C ASN A 40 3.03 -6.99 -11.37
N ARG A 41 3.96 -7.49 -10.53
CA ARG A 41 5.05 -6.67 -9.94
C ARG A 41 5.92 -5.91 -10.96
N HIS A 42 6.01 -6.42 -12.19
CA HIS A 42 6.80 -5.83 -13.27
C HIS A 42 6.15 -4.59 -13.88
N LEU A 43 4.84 -4.37 -13.66
CA LEU A 43 4.13 -3.18 -14.13
C LEU A 43 4.37 -1.94 -13.25
N GLY A 44 5.14 -2.08 -12.17
CA GLY A 44 5.52 -0.98 -11.28
C GLY A 44 4.66 -0.89 -10.02
N CYS A 45 4.66 0.30 -9.42
CA CYS A 45 3.90 0.60 -8.21
C CYS A 45 3.37 2.04 -8.23
N LEU A 46 2.26 2.25 -7.53
CA LEU A 46 1.75 3.58 -7.23
C LEU A 46 2.48 4.09 -5.99
N GLU A 47 3.20 5.20 -6.13
CA GLU A 47 3.83 5.89 -5.01
C GLU A 47 3.00 7.11 -4.61
N ALA A 48 2.76 7.26 -3.32
CA ALA A 48 2.03 8.37 -2.74
C ALA A 48 2.88 9.01 -1.63
N THR A 49 2.95 10.33 -1.62
CA THR A 49 3.45 11.09 -0.49
C THR A 49 2.58 10.87 0.75
N GLY A 50 3.07 11.26 1.93
CA GLY A 50 2.28 11.17 3.16
C GLY A 50 0.95 11.93 3.11
N ALA A 51 0.91 13.06 2.39
CA ALA A 51 -0.31 13.85 2.19
C ALA A 51 -1.30 13.11 1.27
N GLU A 52 -0.83 12.62 0.12
CA GLU A 52 -1.67 11.85 -0.81
C GLU A 52 -2.17 10.55 -0.20
N TRP A 53 -1.35 9.88 0.61
CA TRP A 53 -1.78 8.67 1.33
C TRP A 53 -2.88 8.96 2.35
N THR A 54 -2.79 10.09 3.04
CA THR A 54 -3.84 10.53 3.97
C THR A 54 -5.14 10.81 3.22
N ALA A 55 -5.06 11.60 2.14
CA ALA A 55 -6.22 11.92 1.31
C ALA A 55 -6.87 10.66 0.69
N LEU A 56 -6.07 9.69 0.26
CA LEU A 56 -6.56 8.40 -0.23
C LEU A 56 -7.35 7.66 0.84
N LEU A 57 -6.84 7.60 2.08
CA LEU A 57 -7.51 6.91 3.18
C LEU A 57 -8.81 7.61 3.58
N GLU A 58 -8.87 8.94 3.52
CA GLU A 58 -10.10 9.70 3.75
C GLU A 58 -11.12 9.38 2.65
N ALA A 59 -10.73 9.51 1.38
CA ALA A 59 -11.60 9.21 0.25
C ALA A 59 -12.15 7.78 0.28
N VAL A 60 -11.33 6.77 0.63
CA VAL A 60 -11.75 5.36 0.70
C VAL A 60 -12.71 5.09 1.86
N LYS A 61 -12.56 5.80 2.98
CA LYS A 61 -13.47 5.68 4.13
C LYS A 61 -14.80 6.38 3.87
N ASP A 62 -14.75 7.52 3.20
CA ASP A 62 -15.93 8.30 2.84
C ASP A 62 -16.72 7.63 1.71
N SER A 63 -16.05 6.87 0.84
CA SER A 63 -16.68 5.94 -0.09
C SER A 63 -17.26 4.74 0.67
N THR A 64 -18.37 4.98 1.35
CA THR A 64 -19.28 3.92 1.82
C THR A 64 -19.92 3.28 0.57
N PRO A 65 -20.14 1.95 0.52
CA PRO A 65 -21.06 1.35 -0.45
C PRO A 65 -22.46 1.98 -0.38
#